data_AF-A0A1V4VAK9-F1
#
_entry.id   AF-A0A1V4VAK9-F1
#
_cell.length_a   1.000
_cell.length_b   1.000
_cell.length_c   1.000
_cell.angle_alpha   90.00
_cell.angle_beta   90.00
_cell.angle_gamma   90.00
#
_symmetry.space_group_name_H-M   'P 1'
#
loop_
_entity.id
_entity.type
_entity.pdbx_description
1 polymer ?
#
loop_
_entity_poly.entity_id
_entity_poly.type
_entity_poly.pdbx_seq_one_letter_code
_entity_poly.pdbx_strand_id
1 'polypeptide(L)'
;MREVILDEREERTQVYLPEKCIGCGTCVQICPKGELVIGSVGAVARGLIDKEFIEKRMTGACVFCALCARVCPTGALEMRVAGKAEKDDSYLSFALNPTLVDERCVHCGLCAEVCPWGCIELEDRRLAGDGSLRLEGKTLIDLDRCVHCGWCAAVCPKDAITFQKPFAGEFSRNDQICQACRTCVDVCPANALFNRDWQQGEIVEKVTHRIDACIYCGACAQACPVAAIVVKKTAILPEMKGKKAFERKLSEAAPRPDLTSILMTDRDACLGCGNCVIVCPVNALSDPYLAAGHLNELEKKPLLEVENGAIVVVDQDACGSCATCSLICPTEAIWLERREVV
;
A
#
# COMPACT_ATOMS: atom_id res chain seq x y z
N MET A 1 8.82 -18.09 -0.17
CA MET A 1 7.90 -17.09 -0.70
C MET A 1 6.80 -17.84 -1.42
N ARG A 2 5.54 -17.56 -1.10
CA ARG A 2 4.36 -18.12 -1.76
C ARG A 2 4.30 -17.56 -3.18
N GLU A 3 3.89 -18.38 -4.12
CA GLU A 3 3.69 -17.97 -5.51
C GLU A 3 2.23 -18.25 -5.91
N VAL A 4 1.64 -17.33 -6.65
CA VAL A 4 0.28 -17.44 -7.18
C VAL A 4 0.35 -17.39 -8.70
N ILE A 5 -0.15 -18.41 -9.38
CA ILE A 5 -0.25 -18.43 -10.84
C ILE A 5 -1.53 -17.68 -11.23
N LEU A 6 -1.37 -16.52 -11.86
CA LEU A 6 -2.50 -15.71 -12.32
C LEU A 6 -3.01 -16.15 -13.70
N ASP A 7 -2.12 -16.66 -14.56
CA ASP A 7 -2.47 -17.15 -15.89
C ASP A 7 -1.38 -18.09 -16.41
N GLU A 8 -1.77 -19.08 -17.21
CA GLU A 8 -0.88 -20.09 -17.79
C GLU A 8 -1.34 -20.47 -19.20
N ARG A 9 -0.40 -20.49 -20.14
CA ARG A 9 -0.64 -20.95 -21.52
C ARG A 9 0.64 -21.50 -22.13
N GLU A 10 0.59 -22.75 -22.55
CA GLU A 10 1.76 -23.47 -23.07
C GLU A 10 2.93 -23.38 -22.07
N GLU A 11 4.08 -22.85 -22.48
CA GLU A 11 5.25 -22.68 -21.59
C GLU A 11 5.27 -21.32 -20.87
N ARG A 12 4.27 -20.46 -21.07
CA ARG A 12 4.22 -19.11 -20.50
C ARG A 12 3.35 -19.07 -19.26
N THR A 13 3.88 -18.54 -18.18
CA THR A 13 3.17 -18.34 -16.90
C THR A 13 3.30 -16.91 -16.42
N GLN A 14 2.20 -16.35 -15.92
CA GLN A 14 2.18 -15.09 -15.19
C GLN A 14 2.12 -15.40 -13.70
N VAL A 15 3.18 -15.06 -12.98
CA VAL A 15 3.34 -15.35 -11.55
C VAL A 15 3.21 -14.08 -10.74
N TYR A 16 2.50 -14.17 -9.63
CA TYR A 16 2.36 -13.14 -8.61
C TYR A 16 3.02 -13.59 -7.30
N LEU A 17 3.79 -12.68 -6.70
CA LEU A 17 4.50 -12.85 -5.44
C LEU A 17 3.87 -11.92 -4.39
N PRO A 18 2.90 -12.41 -3.59
CA PRO A 18 2.19 -11.62 -2.59
C PRO A 18 3.08 -10.80 -1.67
N GLU A 19 4.15 -11.41 -1.16
CA GLU A 19 5.02 -10.82 -0.14
C GLU A 19 5.85 -9.64 -0.65
N LYS A 20 5.98 -9.50 -1.98
CA LYS A 20 6.62 -8.32 -2.61
C LYS A 20 5.62 -7.25 -2.99
N CYS A 21 4.31 -7.51 -2.93
CA CYS A 21 3.29 -6.60 -3.42
C CYS A 21 2.99 -5.50 -2.40
N ILE A 22 3.04 -4.25 -2.85
CA ILE A 22 2.77 -3.06 -2.00
C ILE A 22 1.41 -2.42 -2.29
N GLY A 23 0.48 -3.12 -2.94
CA GLY A 23 -0.88 -2.61 -3.19
C GLY A 23 -0.96 -1.34 -4.03
N CYS A 24 0.01 -1.07 -4.92
CA CYS A 24 0.12 0.22 -5.61
C CYS A 24 -0.78 0.40 -6.85
N GLY A 25 -1.32 -0.68 -7.42
CA GLY A 25 -2.23 -0.63 -8.58
C GLY A 25 -1.59 -0.31 -9.94
N THR A 26 -0.28 -0.06 -10.00
CA THR A 26 0.43 0.29 -11.25
C THR A 26 0.25 -0.78 -12.35
N CYS A 27 0.20 -2.06 -11.97
CA CYS A 27 -0.02 -3.18 -12.90
C CYS A 27 -1.43 -3.21 -13.50
N VAL A 28 -2.44 -2.78 -12.72
CA VAL A 28 -3.82 -2.65 -13.18
C VAL A 28 -3.94 -1.51 -14.17
N GLN A 29 -3.36 -0.36 -13.83
CA GLN A 29 -3.34 0.83 -14.69
C GLN A 29 -2.70 0.57 -16.06
N ILE A 30 -1.67 -0.28 -16.14
CA ILE A 30 -0.96 -0.53 -17.40
C ILE A 30 -1.57 -1.66 -18.24
N CYS A 31 -2.44 -2.50 -17.65
CA CYS A 31 -2.94 -3.72 -18.28
C CYS A 31 -3.84 -3.38 -19.48
N PRO A 32 -3.43 -3.67 -20.73
CA PRO A 32 -4.21 -3.30 -21.91
C PRO A 32 -5.50 -4.12 -22.06
N LYS A 33 -5.60 -5.26 -21.36
CA LYS A 33 -6.78 -6.12 -21.34
C LYS A 33 -7.74 -5.79 -20.20
N GLY A 34 -7.34 -4.96 -19.22
CA GLY A 34 -8.17 -4.62 -18.07
C GLY A 34 -8.54 -5.79 -17.16
N GLU A 35 -7.84 -6.93 -17.29
CA GLU A 35 -8.16 -8.16 -16.55
C GLU A 35 -7.54 -8.22 -15.15
N LEU A 36 -6.48 -7.44 -14.89
CA LEU A 36 -5.88 -7.37 -13.55
C LEU A 36 -6.74 -6.47 -12.69
N VAL A 37 -7.03 -6.95 -11.49
CA VAL A 37 -7.84 -6.25 -10.50
C VAL A 37 -6.95 -5.93 -9.30
N ILE A 38 -7.15 -4.74 -8.74
CA ILE A 38 -6.66 -4.39 -7.42
C ILE A 38 -7.86 -4.04 -6.57
N GLY A 39 -7.95 -4.63 -5.39
CA GLY A 39 -9.12 -4.45 -4.53
C GLY A 39 -8.78 -4.56 -3.05
N SER A 40 -9.65 -3.95 -2.24
CA SER A 40 -9.61 -4.02 -0.77
C SER A 40 -8.23 -3.75 -0.15
N VAL A 41 -7.42 -2.86 -0.76
CA VAL A 41 -6.03 -2.60 -0.33
C VAL A 41 -5.95 -2.24 1.15
N GLY A 42 -6.90 -1.45 1.66
CA GLY A 42 -6.97 -1.10 3.07
C GLY A 42 -7.17 -2.31 3.99
N ALA A 43 -8.11 -3.20 3.67
CA ALA A 43 -8.39 -4.40 4.45
C ALA A 43 -7.26 -5.43 4.37
N VAL A 44 -6.72 -5.67 3.17
CA VAL A 44 -5.64 -6.65 2.93
C VAL A 44 -4.37 -6.23 3.68
N ALA A 45 -3.94 -4.98 3.52
CA ALA A 45 -2.73 -4.47 4.18
C ALA A 45 -2.83 -4.47 5.72
N ARG A 46 -4.05 -4.39 6.26
CA ARG A 46 -4.32 -4.46 7.71
C ARG A 46 -4.55 -5.88 8.22
N GLY A 47 -4.48 -6.90 7.36
CA GLY A 47 -4.67 -8.31 7.73
C GLY A 47 -6.10 -8.67 8.12
N LEU A 48 -7.11 -7.94 7.62
CA LEU A 48 -8.51 -8.09 8.00
C LEU A 48 -9.30 -8.99 7.05
N ILE A 49 -8.66 -9.45 5.98
CA ILE A 49 -9.23 -10.35 4.99
C ILE A 49 -8.11 -11.23 4.43
N ASP A 50 -8.32 -12.54 4.39
CA ASP A 50 -7.39 -13.49 3.76
C ASP A 50 -7.53 -13.41 2.24
N LYS A 51 -6.89 -12.40 1.66
CA LYS A 51 -6.99 -12.08 0.25
C LYS A 51 -5.73 -11.40 -0.27
N GLU A 52 -5.47 -11.59 -1.55
CA GLU A 52 -4.35 -10.97 -2.25
C GLU A 52 -4.69 -9.55 -2.70
N PHE A 53 -3.68 -8.69 -2.89
CA PHE A 53 -3.92 -7.37 -3.49
C PHE A 53 -4.35 -7.48 -4.96
N ILE A 54 -3.87 -8.51 -5.67
CA ILE A 54 -4.04 -8.65 -7.12
C ILE A 54 -4.78 -9.93 -7.45
N GLU A 55 -5.79 -9.78 -8.32
CA GLU A 55 -6.62 -10.86 -8.86
C GLU A 55 -6.86 -10.69 -10.36
N LYS A 56 -7.53 -11.67 -10.96
CA LYS A 56 -7.96 -11.68 -12.36
C LYS A 56 -9.47 -11.60 -12.45
N ARG A 57 -10.00 -10.74 -13.33
CA ARG A 57 -11.42 -10.78 -13.73
C ARG A 57 -11.75 -12.07 -14.49
N MET A 58 -10.84 -12.50 -15.38
CA MET A 58 -11.05 -13.66 -16.22
C MET A 58 -9.70 -14.34 -16.49
N THR A 59 -9.56 -15.59 -16.05
CA THR A 59 -8.40 -16.43 -16.35
C THR A 59 -8.31 -16.72 -17.85
N GLY A 60 -7.10 -16.72 -18.42
CA GLY A 60 -6.87 -16.99 -19.84
C GLY A 60 -6.98 -15.76 -20.75
N ALA A 61 -7.35 -14.59 -20.21
CA ALA A 61 -7.40 -13.34 -20.97
C ALA A 61 -6.01 -12.70 -21.16
N CYS A 62 -5.01 -13.12 -20.36
CA CYS A 62 -3.65 -12.62 -20.47
C CYS A 62 -3.06 -12.92 -21.84
N VAL A 63 -2.54 -11.88 -22.49
CA VAL A 63 -1.78 -12.00 -23.74
C VAL A 63 -0.28 -12.08 -23.51
N PHE A 64 0.14 -12.25 -22.26
CA PHE A 64 1.54 -12.38 -21.84
C PHE A 64 2.48 -11.25 -22.33
N CYS A 65 1.98 -10.00 -22.40
CA CYS A 65 2.75 -8.85 -22.90
C CYS A 65 3.81 -8.28 -21.93
N ALA A 66 3.90 -8.82 -20.70
CA ALA A 66 4.83 -8.41 -19.64
C ALA A 66 4.73 -6.95 -19.13
N LEU A 67 3.80 -6.12 -19.61
CA LEU A 67 3.73 -4.71 -19.21
C LEU A 67 3.56 -4.52 -17.69
N CYS A 68 2.74 -5.36 -17.05
CA CYS A 68 2.49 -5.35 -15.61
C CYS A 68 3.73 -5.72 -14.79
N ALA A 69 4.51 -6.71 -15.25
CA ALA A 69 5.77 -7.13 -14.64
C ALA A 69 6.88 -6.08 -14.85
N ARG A 70 7.00 -5.52 -16.06
CA ARG A 70 7.99 -4.50 -16.41
C ARG A 70 7.85 -3.22 -15.60
N VAL A 71 6.63 -2.79 -15.29
CA VAL A 71 6.38 -1.56 -14.51
C VAL A 71 6.34 -1.80 -13.00
N CYS A 72 6.40 -3.05 -12.54
CA CYS A 72 6.30 -3.37 -11.13
C CYS A 72 7.57 -2.92 -10.38
N PRO A 73 7.47 -1.98 -9.43
CA PRO A 73 8.65 -1.44 -8.75
C PRO A 73 9.33 -2.43 -7.80
N THR A 74 8.57 -3.40 -7.28
CA THR A 74 9.05 -4.41 -6.31
C THR A 74 9.29 -5.77 -6.94
N GLY A 75 9.01 -5.93 -8.23
CA GLY A 75 9.12 -7.23 -8.90
C GLY A 75 8.11 -8.28 -8.41
N ALA A 76 6.97 -7.85 -7.85
CA ALA A 76 5.90 -8.74 -7.39
C ALA A 76 5.13 -9.47 -8.51
N LEU A 77 5.33 -9.07 -9.77
CA LEU A 77 4.77 -9.75 -10.94
C LEU A 77 5.90 -10.20 -11.85
N GLU A 78 5.83 -11.46 -12.27
CA GLU A 78 6.81 -12.08 -13.15
C GLU A 78 6.12 -12.70 -14.36
N MET A 79 6.80 -12.62 -15.50
CA MET A 79 6.48 -13.43 -16.66
C MET A 79 7.56 -14.50 -16.77
N ARG A 80 7.14 -15.76 -16.80
CA ARG A 80 8.04 -16.89 -16.91
C ARG A 80 7.82 -17.64 -18.22
N VAL A 81 8.91 -18.11 -18.81
CA VAL A 81 8.93 -19.00 -19.99
C VAL A 81 9.65 -20.27 -19.56
N ALA A 82 9.04 -21.42 -19.78
CA ALA A 82 9.54 -22.72 -19.33
C ALA A 82 9.95 -22.70 -17.84
N GLY A 83 9.13 -22.03 -17.01
CA GLY A 83 9.32 -21.92 -15.55
C GLY A 83 10.38 -20.92 -15.09
N LYS A 84 11.07 -20.21 -15.99
CA LYS A 84 12.11 -19.22 -15.63
C LYS A 84 11.64 -17.80 -15.85
N ALA A 85 11.86 -16.92 -14.87
CA ALA A 85 11.59 -15.50 -15.01
C ALA A 85 12.56 -14.86 -16.01
N GLU A 86 12.03 -14.22 -17.05
CA GLU A 86 12.82 -13.45 -18.01
C GLU A 86 12.81 -11.99 -17.60
N LYS A 87 13.94 -11.49 -17.08
CA LYS A 87 14.13 -10.09 -16.67
C LYS A 87 15.36 -9.51 -17.35
N ASP A 88 15.23 -8.28 -17.84
CA ASP A 88 16.28 -7.49 -18.46
C ASP A 88 16.16 -6.01 -18.06
N ASP A 89 16.92 -5.13 -18.71
CA ASP A 89 16.92 -3.67 -18.53
C ASP A 89 15.60 -2.97 -18.91
N SER A 90 14.57 -3.72 -19.29
CA SER A 90 13.21 -3.22 -19.51
C SER A 90 12.26 -3.45 -18.33
N TYR A 91 12.75 -4.02 -17.23
CA TYR A 91 12.01 -4.20 -15.99
C TYR A 91 12.46 -3.18 -14.96
N LEU A 92 11.50 -2.41 -14.42
CA LEU A 92 11.77 -1.34 -13.47
C LEU A 92 12.52 -1.83 -12.23
N SER A 93 12.08 -2.95 -11.64
CA SER A 93 12.73 -3.57 -10.48
C SER A 93 14.16 -4.05 -10.76
N PHE A 94 14.50 -4.31 -12.02
CA PHE A 94 15.86 -4.71 -12.42
C PHE A 94 16.73 -3.49 -12.78
N ALA A 95 16.15 -2.46 -13.37
CA ALA A 95 16.83 -1.22 -13.75
C ALA A 95 17.14 -0.30 -12.55
N LEU A 96 16.46 -0.49 -11.43
CA LEU A 96 16.59 0.31 -10.21
C LEU A 96 17.98 0.13 -9.60
N ASN A 97 18.70 1.23 -9.36
CA ASN A 97 19.98 1.15 -8.65
C ASN A 97 19.73 0.60 -7.23
N PRO A 98 20.49 -0.43 -6.82
CA PRO A 98 20.32 -1.01 -5.49
C PRO A 98 20.62 0.03 -4.41
N THR A 99 20.00 -0.12 -3.24
CA THR A 99 20.38 0.67 -2.08
C THR A 99 21.70 0.11 -1.55
N LEU A 100 22.75 0.92 -1.54
CA LEU A 100 24.11 0.49 -1.22
C LEU A 100 24.64 1.18 0.03
N VAL A 101 25.37 0.43 0.83
CA VAL A 101 26.15 0.93 1.97
C VAL A 101 27.63 0.92 1.58
N ASP A 102 28.29 2.07 1.65
CA ASP A 102 29.71 2.19 1.34
C ASP A 102 30.60 2.11 2.59
N GLU A 103 31.91 2.19 2.35
CA GLU A 103 32.98 2.04 3.34
C GLU A 103 33.01 3.14 4.43
N ARG A 104 32.27 4.24 4.26
CA ARG A 104 32.14 5.28 5.29
C ARG A 104 31.24 4.85 6.44
N CYS A 105 30.53 3.73 6.30
CA CYS A 105 29.66 3.18 7.33
C CYS A 105 30.44 2.85 8.61
N VAL A 106 29.84 3.18 9.76
CA VAL A 106 30.40 2.90 11.09
C VAL A 106 29.56 1.88 11.87
N HIS A 107 28.67 1.17 11.18
CA HIS A 107 27.85 0.07 11.74
C HIS A 107 27.11 0.46 13.03
N CYS A 108 26.57 1.69 13.09
CA CYS A 108 25.89 2.22 14.28
C CYS A 108 24.48 1.62 14.51
N GLY A 109 23.84 1.11 13.45
CA GLY A 109 22.53 0.47 13.52
C GLY A 109 21.32 1.39 13.33
N LEU A 110 21.50 2.72 13.27
CA LEU A 110 20.38 3.66 13.13
C LEU A 110 19.50 3.38 11.89
N CYS A 111 20.11 2.96 10.78
CA CYS A 111 19.38 2.62 9.56
C CYS A 111 18.46 1.41 9.74
N ALA A 112 18.84 0.42 10.55
CA ALA A 112 18.03 -0.76 10.82
C ALA A 112 16.80 -0.40 11.67
N GLU A 113 16.99 0.43 12.69
CA GLU A 113 15.90 0.90 13.58
C GLU A 113 14.83 1.69 12.83
N VAL A 114 15.21 2.51 11.85
CA VAL A 114 14.25 3.34 11.10
C VAL A 114 13.65 2.64 9.87
N CYS A 115 14.10 1.43 9.52
CA CYS A 115 13.67 0.76 8.30
C CYS A 115 12.23 0.20 8.47
N PRO A 116 11.23 0.69 7.71
CA PRO A 116 9.85 0.26 7.89
C PRO A 116 9.61 -1.21 7.50
N TRP A 117 10.52 -1.83 6.75
CA TRP A 117 10.44 -3.23 6.33
C TRP A 117 11.34 -4.16 7.14
N GLY A 118 12.12 -3.64 8.09
CA GLY A 118 13.10 -4.43 8.84
C GLY A 118 14.03 -5.23 7.92
N CYS A 119 14.47 -4.62 6.81
CA CYS A 119 15.27 -5.27 5.78
C CYS A 119 16.76 -4.94 5.85
N ILE A 120 17.23 -4.41 6.99
CA ILE A 120 18.64 -4.05 7.20
C ILE A 120 19.17 -4.81 8.40
N GLU A 121 20.27 -5.52 8.21
CA GLU A 121 20.90 -6.38 9.22
C GLU A 121 22.35 -5.92 9.49
N LEU A 122 22.77 -6.03 10.76
CA LEU A 122 24.14 -5.77 11.17
C LEU A 122 24.80 -7.09 11.60
N GLU A 123 25.78 -7.54 10.82
CA GLU A 123 26.56 -8.74 11.11
C GLU A 123 27.91 -8.38 11.75
N ASP A 124 28.43 -9.29 12.58
CA ASP A 124 29.76 -9.20 13.19
C ASP A 124 30.04 -7.89 13.94
N ARG A 125 28.98 -7.23 14.44
CA ARG A 125 29.06 -5.91 15.07
C ARG A 125 29.79 -6.00 16.41
N ARG A 126 31.02 -5.47 16.48
CA ARG A 126 31.86 -5.50 17.67
C ARG A 126 32.73 -4.25 17.79
N LEU A 127 33.26 -4.00 19.00
CA LEU A 127 34.30 -2.99 19.18
C LEU A 127 35.59 -3.45 18.49
N ALA A 128 36.30 -2.50 17.88
CA ALA A 128 37.59 -2.73 17.28
C ALA A 128 38.59 -3.24 18.34
N GLY A 129 39.42 -4.20 17.94
CA GLY A 129 40.43 -4.81 18.82
C GLY A 129 41.65 -3.92 19.10
N ASP A 130 41.74 -2.77 18.43
CA ASP A 130 42.85 -1.80 18.53
C ASP A 130 42.71 -0.83 19.72
N GLY A 131 41.71 -1.04 20.58
CA GLY A 131 41.41 -0.16 21.71
C GLY A 131 40.69 1.14 21.32
N SER A 132 40.37 1.34 20.04
CA SER A 132 39.51 2.43 19.62
C SER A 132 38.04 2.13 19.94
N LEU A 133 37.23 3.18 20.17
CA LEU A 133 35.77 3.05 20.34
C LEU A 133 35.02 2.88 18.99
N ARG A 134 35.71 2.37 17.97
CA ARG A 134 35.11 2.12 16.65
C ARG A 134 34.36 0.80 16.67
N LEU A 135 33.29 0.74 15.88
CA LEU A 135 32.59 -0.50 15.59
C LEU A 135 33.08 -1.08 14.27
N GLU A 136 33.41 -2.37 14.27
CA GLU A 136 33.61 -3.20 13.09
C GLU A 136 32.36 -4.03 12.84
N GLY A 137 32.06 -4.34 11.58
CA GLY A 137 30.95 -5.22 11.20
C GLY A 137 30.61 -5.12 9.73
N LYS A 138 29.45 -5.65 9.35
CA LYS A 138 28.84 -5.45 8.04
C LYS A 138 27.42 -4.94 8.21
N THR A 139 26.99 -4.08 7.31
CA THR A 139 25.59 -3.63 7.24
C THR A 139 25.04 -4.08 5.91
N LEU A 140 24.11 -5.01 5.95
CA LEU A 140 23.53 -5.65 4.78
C LEU A 140 22.09 -5.16 4.60
N ILE A 141 21.68 -4.94 3.35
CA ILE A 141 20.32 -4.55 3.00
C ILE A 141 19.74 -5.65 2.12
N ASP A 142 18.65 -6.24 2.56
CA ASP A 142 17.84 -7.15 1.77
C ASP A 142 17.07 -6.36 0.70
N LEU A 143 17.58 -6.44 -0.52
CA LEU A 143 17.06 -5.73 -1.68
C LEU A 143 15.73 -6.30 -2.19
N ASP A 144 15.38 -7.54 -1.84
CA ASP A 144 14.09 -8.14 -2.23
C ASP A 144 12.92 -7.56 -1.42
N ARG A 145 13.21 -7.02 -0.23
CA ARG A 145 12.22 -6.34 0.63
C ARG A 145 12.35 -4.81 0.62
N CYS A 146 13.47 -4.27 0.16
CA CYS A 146 13.69 -2.82 0.14
C CYS A 146 12.72 -2.11 -0.82
N VAL A 147 12.01 -1.08 -0.32
CA VAL A 147 11.13 -0.25 -1.16
C VAL A 147 11.76 1.07 -1.58
N HIS A 148 13.05 1.28 -1.31
CA HIS A 148 13.83 2.45 -1.73
C HIS A 148 13.26 3.79 -1.21
N CYS A 149 12.76 3.81 0.02
CA CYS A 149 12.17 4.99 0.66
C CYS A 149 13.22 6.03 1.11
N GLY A 150 14.46 5.62 1.41
CA GLY A 150 15.54 6.53 1.79
C GLY A 150 15.63 6.88 3.29
N TRP A 151 14.82 6.27 4.16
CA TRP A 151 14.92 6.48 5.62
C TRP A 151 16.33 6.19 6.16
N CYS A 152 16.95 5.11 5.70
CA CYS A 152 18.30 4.71 6.08
C CYS A 152 19.34 5.76 5.68
N ALA A 153 19.23 6.34 4.49
CA ALA A 153 20.11 7.42 4.03
C ALA A 153 19.90 8.69 4.85
N ALA A 154 18.65 9.07 5.11
CA ALA A 154 18.33 10.28 5.86
C ALA A 154 18.80 10.27 7.32
N VAL A 155 18.91 9.10 7.95
CA VAL A 155 19.40 8.96 9.34
C VAL A 155 20.91 8.69 9.43
N CYS A 156 21.58 8.44 8.30
CA CYS A 156 22.98 8.03 8.30
C CYS A 156 23.89 9.22 8.66
N PRO A 157 24.62 9.21 9.80
CA PRO A 157 25.46 10.34 10.19
C PRO A 157 26.76 10.46 9.36
N LYS A 158 27.01 9.52 8.45
CA LYS A 158 28.21 9.45 7.61
C LYS A 158 27.89 9.55 6.11
N ASP A 159 26.61 9.75 5.77
CA ASP A 159 26.12 9.76 4.39
C ASP A 159 26.61 8.56 3.56
N ALA A 160 26.73 7.40 4.21
CA ALA A 160 27.31 6.18 3.66
C ALA A 160 26.30 5.33 2.86
N ILE A 161 25.05 5.80 2.74
CA ILE A 161 23.97 5.04 2.09
C ILE A 161 23.48 5.80 0.88
N THR A 162 23.51 5.14 -0.28
CA THR A 162 22.97 5.66 -1.55
C THR A 162 21.75 4.86 -1.96
N PHE A 163 20.79 5.51 -2.62
CA PHE A 163 19.56 4.88 -3.09
C PHE A 163 18.99 5.63 -4.29
N GLN A 164 18.09 4.98 -5.01
CA GLN A 164 17.29 5.56 -6.08
C GLN A 164 15.84 5.14 -5.87
N LYS A 165 14.90 6.10 -5.94
CA LYS A 165 13.46 5.81 -5.92
C LYS A 165 13.00 5.29 -7.29
N PRO A 166 11.92 4.49 -7.36
CA PRO A 166 11.38 4.03 -8.64
C PRO A 166 10.71 5.13 -9.46
N PHE A 167 10.02 6.06 -8.78
CA PHE A 167 9.22 7.09 -9.41
C PHE A 167 9.50 8.47 -8.81
N ALA A 168 9.33 9.51 -9.64
CA ALA A 168 9.01 10.85 -9.18
C ALA A 168 7.51 11.11 -9.37
N GLY A 169 6.95 12.04 -8.61
CA GLY A 169 5.53 12.29 -8.66
C GLY A 169 5.07 13.48 -7.84
N GLU A 170 3.76 13.64 -7.84
CA GLU A 170 3.03 14.60 -7.03
C GLU A 170 2.08 13.85 -6.10
N PHE A 171 1.98 14.32 -4.86
CA PHE A 171 1.03 13.85 -3.87
C PHE A 171 0.15 15.02 -3.46
N SER A 172 -1.15 14.81 -3.41
CA SER A 172 -2.09 15.76 -2.81
C SER A 172 -3.15 15.04 -2.00
N ARG A 173 -3.60 15.71 -0.92
CA ARG A 173 -4.73 15.28 -0.11
C ARG A 173 -5.71 16.43 0.03
N ASN A 174 -7.00 16.14 -0.13
CA ASN A 174 -8.06 17.08 0.19
C ASN A 174 -8.52 16.89 1.65
N ASP A 175 -8.15 17.81 2.54
CA ASP A 175 -8.48 17.74 3.97
C ASP A 175 -9.96 17.96 4.27
N GLN A 176 -10.73 18.51 3.33
CA GLN A 176 -12.19 18.62 3.45
C GLN A 176 -12.87 17.25 3.21
N ILE A 177 -12.28 16.39 2.40
CA ILE A 177 -12.78 15.03 2.13
C ILE A 177 -12.20 14.02 3.14
N CYS A 178 -10.94 14.22 3.56
CA CYS A 178 -10.27 13.31 4.47
C CYS A 178 -10.98 13.22 5.83
N GLN A 179 -11.41 12.01 6.20
CA GLN A 179 -12.03 11.71 7.49
C GLN A 179 -11.04 11.16 8.54
N ALA A 180 -9.73 11.32 8.31
CA ALA A 180 -8.67 10.90 9.23
C ALA A 180 -8.75 9.44 9.72
N CYS A 181 -9.29 8.51 8.92
CA CYS A 181 -9.43 7.08 9.26
C CYS A 181 -8.11 6.27 9.30
N ARG A 182 -6.96 6.93 9.03
CA ARG A 182 -5.59 6.39 9.05
C ARG A 182 -5.30 5.21 8.11
N THR A 183 -6.21 4.81 7.23
CA THR A 183 -5.97 3.72 6.25
C THR A 183 -4.74 3.99 5.40
N CYS A 184 -4.56 5.23 4.95
CA CYS A 184 -3.39 5.61 4.16
C CYS A 184 -2.05 5.53 4.91
N VAL A 185 -2.07 5.68 6.25
CA VAL A 185 -0.88 5.54 7.11
C VAL A 185 -0.50 4.07 7.18
N ASP A 186 -1.47 3.20 7.50
CA ASP A 186 -1.23 1.77 7.69
C ASP A 186 -0.81 1.07 6.38
N VAL A 187 -1.32 1.53 5.22
CA VAL A 187 -0.95 0.93 3.93
C VAL A 187 0.33 1.51 3.32
N CYS A 188 0.94 2.55 3.91
CA CYS A 188 2.06 3.23 3.28
C CYS A 188 3.34 2.38 3.37
N PRO A 189 3.84 1.79 2.27
CA PRO A 189 5.03 0.93 2.33
C PRO A 189 6.29 1.70 2.71
N ALA A 190 6.33 3.01 2.45
CA ALA A 190 7.50 3.85 2.72
C ALA A 190 7.45 4.52 4.10
N ASN A 191 6.41 4.28 4.90
CA ASN A 191 6.11 5.05 6.12
C ASN A 191 6.22 6.57 5.88
N ALA A 192 5.75 7.03 4.72
CA ALA A 192 5.79 8.43 4.30
C ALA A 192 4.56 9.23 4.74
N LEU A 193 3.54 8.55 5.27
CA LEU A 193 2.32 9.12 5.79
C LEU A 193 2.20 8.73 7.27
N PHE A 194 2.00 9.70 8.15
CA PHE A 194 1.91 9.48 9.59
C PHE A 194 1.11 10.60 10.23
N ASN A 195 0.67 10.43 11.48
CA ASN A 195 0.11 11.50 12.28
C ASN A 195 1.24 12.02 13.17
N ARG A 196 1.78 13.22 12.88
CA ARG A 196 2.80 13.83 13.75
C ARG A 196 2.17 14.19 15.10
N ASP A 197 2.95 14.21 16.18
CA ASP A 197 2.51 14.77 17.45
C ASP A 197 2.20 16.27 17.33
N TRP A 198 1.26 16.76 18.12
CA TRP A 198 0.82 18.16 18.09
C TRP A 198 0.68 18.72 19.51
N GLN A 199 0.79 20.03 19.64
CA GLN A 199 0.50 20.73 20.88
C GLN A 199 -0.98 21.11 20.96
N GLN A 200 -1.49 21.29 22.18
CA GLN A 200 -2.88 21.70 22.39
C GLN A 200 -3.14 23.07 21.71
N GLY A 201 -4.17 23.12 20.87
CA GLY A 201 -4.54 24.32 20.11
C GLY A 201 -3.79 24.50 18.78
N GLU A 202 -2.82 23.63 18.47
CA GLU A 202 -2.13 23.64 17.18
C GLU A 202 -3.05 23.09 16.08
N ILE A 203 -3.18 23.84 14.98
CA ILE A 203 -3.84 23.34 13.77
C ILE A 203 -2.80 22.57 12.96
N VAL A 204 -2.97 21.24 12.91
CA VAL A 204 -2.10 20.35 12.14
C VAL A 204 -2.86 19.68 11.00
N GLU A 205 -2.10 19.22 10.01
CA GLU A 205 -2.63 18.38 8.95
C GLU A 205 -3.25 17.11 9.54
N LYS A 206 -4.41 16.67 9.00
CA LYS A 206 -5.07 15.43 9.43
C LYS A 206 -4.16 14.21 9.29
N VAL A 207 -3.27 14.22 8.29
CA VAL A 207 -2.18 13.25 8.09
C VAL A 207 -0.96 14.03 7.61
N THR A 208 0.21 13.80 8.16
CA THR A 208 1.46 14.41 7.71
C THR A 208 2.06 13.60 6.56
N HIS A 209 2.61 14.27 5.56
CA HIS A 209 3.31 13.64 4.43
C HIS A 209 4.79 14.02 4.40
N ARG A 210 5.68 13.03 4.53
CA ARG A 210 7.12 13.20 4.32
C ARG A 210 7.48 12.91 2.87
N ILE A 211 7.59 13.97 2.08
CA ILE A 211 7.91 13.92 0.66
C ILE A 211 9.23 13.18 0.36
N ASP A 212 10.24 13.35 1.21
CA ASP A 212 11.56 12.71 1.05
C ASP A 212 11.50 11.19 1.18
N ALA A 213 10.51 10.64 1.89
CA ALA A 213 10.30 9.20 2.00
C ALA A 213 9.35 8.64 0.92
N CYS A 214 8.47 9.48 0.37
CA CYS A 214 7.45 9.05 -0.59
C CYS A 214 8.06 8.53 -1.89
N ILE A 215 7.67 7.32 -2.30
CA ILE A 215 8.09 6.68 -3.55
C ILE A 215 7.03 6.82 -4.67
N TYR A 216 5.96 7.57 -4.42
CA TYR A 216 4.85 7.83 -5.35
C TYR A 216 4.19 6.57 -5.93
N CYS A 217 4.17 5.46 -5.16
CA CYS A 217 3.59 4.20 -5.62
C CYS A 217 2.06 4.29 -5.82
N GLY A 218 1.36 5.06 -4.98
CA GLY A 218 -0.10 5.22 -5.05
C GLY A 218 -0.92 4.26 -4.18
N ALA A 219 -0.29 3.41 -3.36
CA ALA A 219 -0.99 2.50 -2.45
C ALA A 219 -1.99 3.21 -1.53
N CYS A 220 -1.61 4.37 -1.00
CA CYS A 220 -2.48 5.21 -0.18
C CYS A 220 -3.71 5.75 -0.93
N ALA A 221 -3.58 6.04 -2.23
CA ALA A 221 -4.72 6.44 -3.06
C ALA A 221 -5.66 5.25 -3.32
N GLN A 222 -5.10 4.06 -3.59
CA GLN A 222 -5.87 2.82 -3.75
C GLN A 222 -6.58 2.40 -2.46
N ALA A 223 -6.02 2.68 -1.30
CA ALA A 223 -6.63 2.33 -0.02
C ALA A 223 -7.61 3.38 0.53
N CYS A 224 -7.71 4.56 -0.09
CA CYS A 224 -8.51 5.66 0.46
C CYS A 224 -10.01 5.44 0.18
N PRO A 225 -10.85 5.15 1.20
CA PRO A 225 -12.26 4.80 0.99
C PRO A 225 -13.10 5.98 0.48
N VAL A 226 -12.60 7.20 0.63
CA VAL A 226 -13.27 8.46 0.27
C VAL A 226 -12.57 9.19 -0.87
N ALA A 227 -11.56 8.57 -1.50
CA ALA A 227 -10.78 9.16 -2.60
C ALA A 227 -10.20 10.56 -2.28
N ALA A 228 -9.82 10.81 -1.02
CA ALA A 228 -9.24 12.08 -0.59
C ALA A 228 -7.78 12.27 -1.03
N ILE A 229 -7.11 11.22 -1.50
CA ILE A 229 -5.68 11.22 -1.85
C ILE A 229 -5.51 10.98 -3.35
N VAL A 230 -4.68 11.80 -3.99
CA VAL A 230 -4.24 11.62 -5.37
C VAL A 230 -2.72 11.48 -5.39
N VAL A 231 -2.24 10.47 -6.12
CA VAL A 231 -0.81 10.27 -6.39
C VAL A 231 -0.60 10.19 -7.89
N LYS A 232 0.13 11.14 -8.45
CA LYS A 232 0.47 11.19 -9.86
C LYS A 232 1.94 10.84 -10.05
N LYS A 233 2.22 9.81 -10.85
CA LYS A 233 3.60 9.45 -11.21
C LYS A 233 4.01 10.30 -12.41
N THR A 234 4.97 11.18 -12.23
CA THR A 234 5.41 12.13 -13.26
C THR A 234 6.60 11.61 -14.07
N ALA A 235 7.44 10.77 -13.47
CA ALA A 235 8.58 10.14 -14.16
C ALA A 235 8.96 8.80 -13.55
N ILE A 236 9.57 7.94 -14.36
CA ILE A 236 10.31 6.75 -13.93
C ILE A 236 11.77 7.18 -13.80
N LEU A 237 12.33 7.05 -12.60
CA LEU A 237 13.67 7.57 -12.31
C LEU A 237 14.81 6.68 -12.83
N PRO A 238 14.72 5.34 -12.78
CA PRO A 238 15.71 4.49 -13.43
C PRO A 238 15.71 4.62 -14.95
N GLU A 239 16.87 4.49 -15.56
CA GLU A 239 16.97 4.35 -17.02
C GLU A 239 16.58 2.91 -17.40
N MET A 240 15.49 2.79 -18.16
CA MET A 240 14.98 1.49 -18.61
C MET A 240 14.44 1.57 -20.04
N LYS A 241 14.49 0.45 -20.77
CA LYS A 241 13.92 0.38 -22.13
C LYS A 241 12.41 0.62 -22.10
N GLY A 242 11.95 1.54 -22.94
CA GLY A 242 10.52 1.84 -23.08
C GLY A 242 9.93 2.76 -22.01
N LYS A 243 10.74 3.39 -21.13
CA LYS A 243 10.25 4.22 -20.01
C LYS A 243 9.20 5.27 -20.42
N LYS A 244 9.42 5.99 -21.52
CA LYS A 244 8.52 7.06 -22.01
C LYS A 244 7.09 6.57 -22.27
N ALA A 245 6.94 5.32 -22.74
CA ALA A 245 5.62 4.74 -23.00
C ALA A 245 4.87 4.43 -21.70
N PHE A 246 5.59 4.01 -20.65
CA PHE A 246 5.03 3.81 -19.32
C PHE A 246 4.68 5.14 -18.66
N GLU A 247 5.58 6.12 -18.67
CA GLU A 247 5.35 7.45 -18.09
C GLU A 247 4.08 8.10 -18.61
N ARG A 248 3.84 8.04 -19.93
CA ARG A 248 2.61 8.55 -20.53
C ARG A 248 1.35 7.91 -19.93
N LYS A 249 1.32 6.58 -19.82
CA LYS A 249 0.17 5.86 -19.24
C LYS A 249 0.04 6.06 -17.73
N LEU A 250 1.17 6.16 -17.02
CA LEU A 250 1.19 6.36 -15.56
C LEU A 250 0.77 7.76 -15.13
N SER A 251 0.88 8.73 -16.03
CA SER A 251 0.44 10.12 -15.78
C SER A 251 -1.09 10.27 -15.73
N GLU A 252 -1.83 9.29 -16.26
CA GLU A 252 -3.29 9.22 -16.18
C GLU A 252 -3.75 8.84 -14.77
N ALA A 253 -5.00 9.17 -14.44
CA ALA A 253 -5.58 8.79 -13.16
C ALA A 253 -5.67 7.26 -13.06
N ALA A 254 -5.18 6.71 -11.95
CA ALA A 254 -5.34 5.28 -11.69
C ALA A 254 -6.84 4.93 -11.56
N PRO A 255 -7.28 3.76 -12.05
CA PRO A 255 -8.64 3.31 -11.86
C PRO A 255 -8.94 3.17 -10.36
N ARG A 256 -10.22 3.31 -10.00
CA ARG A 256 -10.67 2.96 -8.66
C ARG A 256 -10.51 1.45 -8.46
N PRO A 257 -10.13 1.02 -7.24
CA PRO A 257 -10.05 -0.39 -6.91
C PRO A 257 -11.44 -1.03 -6.98
N ASP A 258 -11.49 -2.31 -7.36
CA ASP A 258 -12.71 -3.10 -7.27
C ASP A 258 -12.98 -3.52 -5.83
N LEU A 259 -14.26 -3.70 -5.49
CA LEU A 259 -14.68 -4.23 -4.20
C LEU A 259 -14.52 -5.75 -4.18
N THR A 260 -13.31 -6.18 -3.88
CA THR A 260 -12.97 -7.60 -3.69
C THR A 260 -13.34 -8.14 -2.30
N SER A 261 -14.14 -7.38 -1.56
CA SER A 261 -14.70 -7.76 -0.26
C SER A 261 -16.19 -7.40 -0.16
N ILE A 262 -16.88 -8.04 0.77
CA ILE A 262 -18.26 -7.75 1.16
C ILE A 262 -18.32 -7.52 2.67
N LEU A 263 -19.12 -6.54 3.09
CA LEU A 263 -19.29 -6.22 4.50
C LEU A 263 -20.42 -7.05 5.10
N MET A 264 -20.07 -7.89 6.08
CA MET A 264 -20.98 -8.83 6.74
C MET A 264 -21.33 -8.34 8.14
N THR A 265 -22.52 -8.68 8.60
CA THR A 265 -23.00 -8.35 9.94
C THR A 265 -23.69 -9.53 10.60
N ASP A 266 -23.54 -9.65 11.92
CA ASP A 266 -24.25 -10.59 12.77
C ASP A 266 -25.18 -9.81 13.71
N ARG A 267 -26.49 -10.01 13.57
CA ARG A 267 -27.49 -9.30 14.38
C ARG A 267 -27.55 -9.80 15.82
N ASP A 268 -27.28 -11.08 16.05
CA ASP A 268 -27.38 -11.70 17.39
C ASP A 268 -26.19 -11.31 18.25
N ALA A 269 -25.00 -11.15 17.64
CA ALA A 269 -23.81 -10.64 18.31
C ALA A 269 -23.77 -9.11 18.45
N CYS A 270 -24.62 -8.38 17.70
CA CYS A 270 -24.57 -6.92 17.66
C CYS A 270 -25.17 -6.29 18.93
N LEU A 271 -24.43 -5.35 19.52
CA LEU A 271 -24.90 -4.56 20.67
C LEU A 271 -25.68 -3.29 20.29
N GLY A 272 -25.79 -2.97 18.99
CA GLY A 272 -26.46 -1.75 18.53
C GLY A 272 -25.77 -0.44 18.90
N CYS A 273 -24.50 -0.47 19.35
CA CYS A 273 -23.81 0.71 19.88
C CYS A 273 -23.50 1.82 18.85
N GLY A 274 -23.56 1.51 17.55
CA GLY A 274 -23.35 2.49 16.48
C GLY A 274 -21.90 2.92 16.24
N ASN A 275 -20.91 2.40 16.96
CA ASN A 275 -19.50 2.77 16.78
C ASN A 275 -19.02 2.62 15.33
N CYS A 276 -19.39 1.53 14.67
CA CYS A 276 -19.06 1.27 13.26
C CYS A 276 -19.68 2.31 12.30
N VAL A 277 -20.84 2.88 12.63
CA VAL A 277 -21.50 3.96 11.86
C VAL A 277 -20.70 5.25 11.99
N ILE A 278 -20.27 5.58 13.21
CA ILE A 278 -19.56 6.83 13.54
C ILE A 278 -18.15 6.85 12.95
N VAL A 279 -17.40 5.74 13.09
CA VAL A 279 -16.00 5.68 12.60
C VAL A 279 -15.92 5.44 11.09
N CYS A 280 -17.02 5.12 10.44
CA CYS A 280 -17.03 4.84 9.01
C CYS A 280 -16.72 6.12 8.22
N PRO A 281 -15.59 6.16 7.47
CA PRO A 281 -15.21 7.37 6.72
C PRO A 281 -16.20 7.70 5.59
N VAL A 282 -16.90 6.71 5.05
CA VAL A 282 -17.92 6.92 4.00
C VAL A 282 -19.15 7.62 4.60
N ASN A 283 -19.61 7.17 5.77
CA ASN A 283 -20.68 7.83 6.52
C ASN A 283 -20.26 9.23 6.98
N ALA A 284 -19.08 9.36 7.58
CA ALA A 284 -18.57 10.64 8.07
C ALA A 284 -18.41 11.68 6.95
N LEU A 285 -18.05 11.25 5.73
CA LEU A 285 -17.98 12.15 4.58
C LEU A 285 -19.37 12.64 4.13
N SER A 286 -20.39 11.78 4.17
CA SER A 286 -21.73 12.19 3.70
C SER A 286 -22.37 13.22 4.62
N ASP A 287 -22.16 13.09 5.93
CA ASP A 287 -22.76 13.96 6.93
C ASP A 287 -21.86 14.14 8.17
N PRO A 288 -21.41 15.36 8.50
CA PRO A 288 -20.63 15.66 9.70
C PRO A 288 -21.32 15.26 11.02
N TYR A 289 -22.65 15.25 11.08
CA TYR A 289 -23.40 14.86 12.28
C TYR A 289 -23.28 13.36 12.58
N LEU A 290 -23.06 12.51 11.57
CA LEU A 290 -22.75 11.09 11.78
C LEU A 290 -21.41 10.91 12.48
N ALA A 291 -20.40 11.70 12.10
CA ALA A 291 -19.10 11.68 12.77
C ALA A 291 -19.19 12.17 14.23
N ALA A 292 -20.19 13.00 14.54
CA ALA A 292 -20.46 13.50 15.88
C ALA A 292 -21.40 12.59 16.72
N GLY A 293 -21.89 11.47 16.16
CA GLY A 293 -22.72 10.50 16.90
C GLY A 293 -24.22 10.79 16.90
N HIS A 294 -24.71 11.69 16.06
CA HIS A 294 -26.15 12.03 15.95
C HIS A 294 -26.90 11.01 15.08
N LEU A 295 -26.86 9.74 15.48
CA LEU A 295 -27.38 8.61 14.69
C LEU A 295 -28.90 8.67 14.43
N ASN A 296 -29.65 9.24 15.38
CA ASN A 296 -31.12 9.30 15.36
C ASN A 296 -31.68 10.53 14.63
N GLU A 297 -30.83 11.50 14.27
CA GLU A 297 -31.28 12.76 13.67
C GLU A 297 -31.31 12.72 12.14
N LEU A 298 -30.87 11.61 11.54
CA LEU A 298 -30.73 11.46 10.10
C LEU A 298 -31.63 10.35 9.58
N GLU A 299 -32.44 10.65 8.56
CA GLU A 299 -33.37 9.68 7.98
C GLU A 299 -32.68 8.62 7.11
N LYS A 300 -31.50 8.93 6.53
CA LYS A 300 -30.76 8.01 5.64
C LYS A 300 -29.27 8.12 5.87
N LYS A 301 -28.60 6.97 5.89
CA LYS A 301 -27.13 6.86 5.99
C LYS A 301 -26.58 6.21 4.73
N PRO A 302 -25.37 6.57 4.27
CA PRO A 302 -24.90 6.12 2.96
C PRO A 302 -24.41 4.67 2.96
N LEU A 303 -23.87 4.14 4.06
CA LEU A 303 -23.31 2.78 4.11
C LEU A 303 -23.81 1.97 5.31
N LEU A 304 -23.73 2.51 6.53
CA LEU A 304 -24.11 1.80 7.75
C LEU A 304 -25.20 2.53 8.55
N GLU A 305 -26.14 1.78 9.13
CA GLU A 305 -27.21 2.28 9.99
C GLU A 305 -27.52 1.33 11.15
N VAL A 306 -27.92 1.87 12.31
CA VAL A 306 -28.50 1.06 13.39
C VAL A 306 -30.02 1.00 13.21
N GLU A 307 -30.54 -0.18 12.91
CA GLU A 307 -31.97 -0.45 12.79
C GLU A 307 -32.42 -1.48 13.82
N ASN A 308 -33.46 -1.17 14.61
CA ASN A 308 -34.02 -2.08 15.60
C ASN A 308 -32.97 -2.69 16.56
N GLY A 309 -31.97 -1.87 16.95
CA GLY A 309 -30.91 -2.29 17.88
C GLY A 309 -29.76 -3.09 17.25
N ALA A 310 -29.71 -3.25 15.92
CA ALA A 310 -28.62 -3.95 15.23
C ALA A 310 -28.09 -3.14 14.05
N ILE A 311 -26.83 -3.37 13.68
CA ILE A 311 -26.22 -2.74 12.51
C ILE A 311 -26.72 -3.38 11.21
N VAL A 312 -27.00 -2.53 10.22
CA VAL A 312 -27.41 -2.91 8.87
C VAL A 312 -26.51 -2.22 7.85
N VAL A 313 -26.13 -2.96 6.80
CA VAL A 313 -25.44 -2.40 5.63
C VAL A 313 -26.48 -1.91 4.64
N VAL A 314 -26.54 -0.59 4.44
CA VAL A 314 -27.53 0.08 3.59
C VAL A 314 -27.17 -0.02 2.12
N ASP A 315 -25.88 0.16 1.79
CA ASP A 315 -25.37 0.11 0.41
C ASP A 315 -23.98 -0.54 0.39
N GLN A 316 -23.90 -1.78 -0.07
CA GLN A 316 -22.63 -2.51 -0.15
C GLN A 316 -21.65 -1.87 -1.14
N ASP A 317 -22.14 -1.21 -2.18
CA ASP A 317 -21.29 -0.63 -3.24
C ASP A 317 -20.67 0.70 -2.81
N ALA A 318 -21.19 1.33 -1.75
CA ALA A 318 -20.57 2.48 -1.09
C ALA A 318 -19.36 2.10 -0.22
N CYS A 319 -19.17 0.81 0.11
CA CYS A 319 -18.12 0.37 1.02
C CYS A 319 -16.72 0.55 0.41
N GLY A 320 -15.88 1.39 1.03
CA GLY A 320 -14.49 1.56 0.57
C GLY A 320 -13.50 0.46 0.99
N SER A 321 -13.98 -0.67 1.54
CA SER A 321 -13.14 -1.83 1.95
C SER A 321 -11.93 -1.47 2.84
N CYS A 322 -12.09 -0.49 3.73
CA CYS A 322 -11.03 -0.06 4.65
C CYS A 322 -11.06 -0.75 6.02
N ALA A 323 -12.16 -1.43 6.33
CA ALA A 323 -12.38 -2.24 7.53
C ALA A 323 -12.32 -1.52 8.89
N THR A 324 -12.36 -0.18 8.92
CA THR A 324 -12.40 0.59 10.19
C THR A 324 -13.56 0.16 11.11
N CYS A 325 -14.71 -0.20 10.53
CA CYS A 325 -15.86 -0.71 11.27
C CYS A 325 -15.60 -2.05 11.99
N SER A 326 -14.80 -2.94 11.39
CA SER A 326 -14.45 -4.23 11.99
C SER A 326 -13.47 -4.04 13.14
N LEU A 327 -12.45 -3.19 12.98
CA LEU A 327 -11.45 -2.91 14.01
C LEU A 327 -12.03 -2.30 15.29
N ILE A 328 -13.14 -1.58 15.22
CA ILE A 328 -13.77 -0.94 16.38
C ILE A 328 -14.86 -1.79 17.03
N CYS A 329 -15.28 -2.89 16.40
CA CYS A 329 -16.41 -3.67 16.88
C CYS A 329 -16.00 -4.49 18.11
N PRO A 330 -16.59 -4.25 19.30
CA PRO A 330 -16.19 -4.95 20.52
C PRO A 330 -16.65 -6.42 20.58
N THR A 331 -17.61 -6.80 19.73
CA THR A 331 -18.20 -8.15 19.69
C THR A 331 -17.95 -8.87 18.36
N GLU A 332 -17.11 -8.30 17.49
CA GLU A 332 -16.82 -8.85 16.15
C GLU A 332 -18.07 -9.06 15.27
N ALA A 333 -19.19 -8.39 15.59
CA ALA A 333 -20.47 -8.50 14.90
C ALA A 333 -20.51 -7.86 13.50
N ILE A 334 -19.38 -7.32 13.01
CA ILE A 334 -19.24 -6.76 11.67
C ILE A 334 -17.81 -7.00 11.16
N TRP A 335 -17.68 -7.57 9.97
CA TRP A 335 -16.39 -7.96 9.38
C TRP A 335 -16.44 -7.89 7.86
N LEU A 336 -15.27 -7.96 7.21
CA LEU A 336 -15.19 -8.11 5.75
C LEU A 336 -14.96 -9.58 5.39
N GLU A 337 -15.70 -10.07 4.41
CA GLU A 337 -15.45 -11.36 3.77
C GLU A 337 -14.94 -11.19 2.35
N ARG A 338 -14.28 -12.24 1.85
CA ARG A 338 -13.82 -12.34 0.46
C ARG A 338 -15.00 -12.31 -0.51
N ARG A 339 -14.95 -11.39 -1.47
CA ARG A 339 -15.85 -11.32 -2.63
C ARG A 339 -15.06 -11.52 -3.92
N GLU A 340 -15.36 -12.56 -4.67
CA GLU A 340 -14.76 -12.77 -6.00
C GLU A 340 -15.15 -11.64 -6.95
N VAL A 341 -14.24 -11.31 -7.87
CA VAL A 341 -14.55 -10.38 -8.95
C VAL A 341 -15.35 -11.14 -10.00
N VAL A 342 -16.59 -10.70 -10.24
CA VAL A 342 -17.48 -11.24 -11.27
C VAL A 342 -17.47 -10.32 -12.49
#